data_AF-N1U8M4-F1
#
_entry.id   AF-N1U8M4-F1
#
_cell.length_a   1.000
_cell.length_b   1.000
_cell.length_c   1.000
_cell.angle_alpha   90.00
_cell.angle_beta   90.00
_cell.angle_gamma   90.00
#
_symmetry.space_group_name_H-M   'P 1'
#
loop_
_entity.id
_entity.type
_entity.pdbx_description
1 polymer ?
#
loop_
_entity_poly.entity_id
_entity_poly.type
_entity_poly.pdbx_seq_one_letter_code
_entity_poly.pdbx_strand_id
1 'polypeptide(L)'
;MSIRFRISLYLALVLMAGSIAITAINAVSTYFKLTQDIKDSSSLIASRYAFEIQDFFDKALGGLRGIEFQLSHARPTREETIESLKDLADSDPNYFGTWSVFEPGKFDSNDLQYVNKQGYDSTGRFIPYLNKSAGVDRPLVLEQVVYYENQDMSGYFYNIPKKPEKIISQIHLPIRYPEKTF
;
A
#
# COMPACT_ATOMS: atom_id res chain seq x y z
N MET A 1 -61.28 -50.01 10.87
CA MET A 1 -59.82 -49.78 10.90
C MET A 1 -59.20 -50.65 11.99
N SER A 2 -58.17 -51.46 11.69
CA SER A 2 -57.57 -52.40 12.64
C SER A 2 -56.79 -51.68 13.76
N ILE A 3 -56.77 -52.23 14.99
CA ILE A 3 -56.10 -51.63 16.16
C ILE A 3 -54.59 -51.43 15.92
N ARG A 4 -53.95 -52.34 15.19
CA ARG A 4 -52.54 -52.27 14.82
C ARG A 4 -52.24 -51.05 13.95
N PHE A 5 -53.15 -50.72 13.02
CA PHE A 5 -52.99 -49.58 12.13
C PHE A 5 -53.03 -48.25 12.91
N ARG A 6 -53.91 -48.12 13.91
CA ARG A 6 -54.00 -46.90 14.73
C ARG A 6 -52.74 -46.65 15.55
N ILE A 7 -52.20 -47.69 16.18
CA ILE A 7 -50.96 -47.61 16.97
C ILE A 7 -49.78 -47.22 16.08
N SER A 8 -49.64 -47.86 14.91
CA SER A 8 -48.59 -47.52 13.94
C SER A 8 -48.71 -46.09 13.43
N LEU A 9 -49.93 -45.60 13.19
CA LEU A 9 -50.17 -44.22 12.72
C LEU A 9 -49.74 -43.19 13.78
N TYR A 10 -50.11 -43.38 15.05
CA TYR A 10 -49.69 -42.46 16.11
C TYR A 10 -48.18 -42.46 16.34
N LEU A 11 -47.54 -43.63 16.30
CA LEU A 11 -46.09 -43.74 16.43
C LEU A 11 -45.36 -43.01 15.29
N ALA A 12 -45.83 -43.18 14.05
CA ALA A 12 -45.28 -42.50 12.89
C ALA A 12 -45.42 -40.97 13.00
N LEU A 13 -46.57 -40.46 13.47
CA LEU A 13 -46.77 -39.03 13.67
C LEU A 13 -45.84 -38.44 14.73
N VAL A 14 -45.63 -39.14 15.84
CA VAL A 14 -44.70 -38.69 16.90
C VAL A 14 -43.26 -38.67 16.39
N LEU A 15 -42.83 -39.71 15.68
CA LEU A 15 -41.49 -39.77 15.09
C LEU A 15 -41.30 -38.67 14.04
N MET A 16 -42.30 -38.43 13.19
CA MET A 16 -42.25 -37.37 12.18
C MET A 16 -42.18 -35.99 12.81
N ALA A 17 -42.99 -35.72 13.84
CA ALA A 17 -42.95 -34.46 14.58
C ALA A 17 -41.58 -34.24 15.26
N GLY A 18 -41.02 -35.29 15.88
CA GLY A 18 -39.68 -35.24 16.47
C GLY A 18 -38.59 -34.95 15.43
N SER A 19 -38.64 -35.61 14.27
CA SER A 19 -37.71 -35.36 13.16
C SER A 19 -37.81 -33.91 12.66
N ILE A 20 -39.03 -33.39 12.46
CA ILE A 20 -39.25 -32.01 12.01
C ILE A 20 -38.69 -31.02 13.03
N ALA A 21 -38.92 -31.24 14.32
CA ALA A 21 -38.42 -30.37 15.38
C ALA A 21 -36.88 -30.34 15.41
N ILE A 22 -36.22 -31.50 15.33
CA ILE A 22 -34.75 -31.59 15.32
C ILE A 22 -34.18 -30.93 14.06
N THR A 23 -34.77 -31.20 12.89
CA THR A 23 -34.34 -30.57 11.63
C THR A 23 -34.51 -29.06 11.69
N ALA A 24 -35.60 -28.54 12.25
CA ALA A 24 -35.83 -27.11 12.41
C ALA A 24 -34.79 -26.46 13.35
N ILE A 25 -34.51 -27.08 14.50
CA ILE A 25 -33.49 -26.59 15.45
C ILE A 25 -32.10 -26.58 14.79
N ASN A 26 -31.74 -27.66 14.09
CA ASN A 26 -30.47 -27.76 13.39
C ASN A 26 -30.38 -26.72 12.27
N ALA A 27 -31.44 -26.53 11.48
CA ALA A 27 -31.46 -25.53 10.42
C ALA A 27 -31.24 -24.11 10.96
N VAL A 28 -31.93 -23.75 12.05
CA VAL A 28 -31.77 -22.44 12.70
C VAL A 28 -30.38 -22.29 13.31
N SER A 29 -29.88 -23.30 14.03
CA SER A 29 -28.53 -23.28 14.61
C SER A 29 -27.44 -23.16 13.55
N THR A 30 -27.54 -23.94 12.47
CA THR A 30 -26.62 -23.89 11.34
C THR A 30 -26.68 -22.54 10.63
N TYR A 31 -27.87 -21.96 10.46
CA TYR A 31 -28.00 -20.63 9.87
C TYR A 31 -27.25 -19.56 10.68
N PHE A 32 -27.41 -19.55 12.00
CA PHE A 32 -26.70 -18.62 12.88
C PHE A 32 -25.18 -18.86 12.89
N LYS A 33 -24.74 -20.13 12.96
CA LYS A 33 -23.32 -20.51 12.90
C LYS A 33 -22.69 -20.07 11.58
N LEU A 34 -23.30 -20.41 10.45
CA LEU A 34 -22.78 -20.06 9.13
C LEU A 34 -22.70 -18.54 8.94
N THR A 35 -23.68 -17.80 9.43
CA THR A 35 -23.66 -16.33 9.36
C THR A 35 -22.49 -15.75 10.16
N GLN A 36 -22.19 -16.31 11.34
CA GLN A 36 -21.07 -15.89 12.16
C GLN A 36 -19.74 -16.28 11.51
N ASP A 37 -19.61 -17.53 11.06
CA ASP A 37 -18.42 -18.06 10.39
C ASP A 37 -18.08 -17.24 9.14
N ILE A 38 -19.08 -16.83 8.34
CA ILE A 38 -18.88 -15.97 7.17
C ILE A 38 -18.34 -14.61 7.58
N LYS A 39 -18.87 -13.99 8.64
CA LYS A 39 -18.38 -12.69 9.13
C LYS A 39 -16.93 -12.79 9.60
N ASP A 40 -16.63 -13.80 10.40
CA ASP A 40 -15.28 -13.99 10.96
C ASP A 40 -14.28 -14.33 9.85
N SER A 41 -14.64 -15.22 8.94
CA SER A 41 -13.81 -15.57 7.78
C SER A 41 -13.57 -14.37 6.86
N SER A 42 -14.61 -13.57 6.59
CA SER A 42 -14.48 -12.35 5.77
C SER A 42 -13.58 -11.32 6.43
N SER A 43 -13.73 -11.12 7.75
CA SER A 43 -12.87 -10.22 8.53
C SER A 43 -11.41 -10.69 8.52
N LEU A 44 -11.18 -11.99 8.66
CA LEU A 44 -9.84 -12.57 8.61
C LEU A 44 -9.19 -12.40 7.24
N ILE A 45 -9.94 -12.63 6.15
CA ILE A 45 -9.46 -12.40 4.78
C ILE A 45 -9.16 -10.92 4.54
N ALA A 46 -10.05 -10.02 4.94
CA ALA A 46 -9.85 -8.58 4.83
C ALA A 46 -8.59 -8.13 5.61
N SER A 47 -8.42 -8.62 6.84
CA SER A 47 -7.25 -8.33 7.67
C SER A 47 -5.97 -8.85 7.02
N ARG A 48 -6.00 -10.06 6.44
CA ARG A 48 -4.85 -10.63 5.74
C ARG A 48 -4.40 -9.74 4.57
N TYR A 49 -5.32 -9.29 3.73
CA TYR A 49 -4.98 -8.38 2.63
C TYR A 49 -4.50 -7.02 3.13
N ALA A 50 -5.11 -6.49 4.20
CA ALA A 50 -4.65 -5.26 4.83
C ALA A 50 -3.19 -5.39 5.32
N PHE A 51 -2.84 -6.51 5.95
CA PHE A 51 -1.47 -6.79 6.37
C PHE A 51 -0.50 -6.94 5.20
N GLU A 52 -0.91 -7.59 4.11
CA GLU A 52 -0.07 -7.72 2.91
C GLU A 52 0.25 -6.35 2.29
N ILE A 53 -0.76 -5.47 2.19
CA ILE A 53 -0.57 -4.09 1.73
C ILE A 53 0.32 -3.32 2.71
N GLN A 54 0.08 -3.48 4.02
CA GLN A 54 0.87 -2.80 5.04
C GLN A 54 2.34 -3.23 5.00
N ASP A 55 2.63 -4.53 4.90
CA ASP A 55 3.99 -5.08 4.81
C ASP A 55 4.75 -4.52 3.60
N PHE A 56 4.08 -4.38 2.45
CA PHE A 56 4.66 -3.75 1.26
C PHE A 56 5.12 -2.31 1.53
N PHE A 57 4.27 -1.50 2.17
CA PHE A 57 4.62 -0.11 2.51
C PHE A 57 5.64 -0.02 3.65
N ASP A 58 5.56 -0.88 4.66
CA ASP A 58 6.49 -0.87 5.80
C ASP A 58 7.92 -1.20 5.37
N LYS A 59 8.10 -2.10 4.39
CA LYS A 59 9.40 -2.35 3.75
C LYS A 59 9.95 -1.10 3.06
N ALA A 60 9.13 -0.42 2.26
CA ALA A 60 9.53 0.80 1.58
C ALA A 60 9.93 1.91 2.57
N LEU A 61 9.11 2.11 3.61
CA LEU A 61 9.37 3.08 4.67
C LEU A 61 10.63 2.72 5.48
N GLY A 62 10.89 1.43 5.72
CA GLY A 62 12.11 0.96 6.35
C GLY A 62 13.36 1.37 5.57
N GLY A 63 13.36 1.16 4.25
CA GLY A 63 14.43 1.60 3.37
C GLY A 63 14.62 3.13 3.36
N LEU A 64 13.51 3.88 3.25
CA LEU A 64 13.54 5.35 3.29
C LEU A 64 14.08 5.90 4.63
N ARG A 65 13.75 5.28 5.77
CA ARG A 65 14.34 5.63 7.07
C ARG A 65 15.83 5.37 7.13
N GLY A 66 16.31 4.32 6.47
CA GLY A 66 17.75 4.06 6.33
C GLY A 66 18.46 5.19 5.58
N ILE A 67 17.89 5.65 4.47
CA ILE A 67 18.42 6.77 3.70
C ILE A 67 18.36 8.08 4.51
N GLU A 68 17.24 8.35 5.18
CA GLU A 68 17.10 9.52 6.07
C GLU A 68 18.18 9.53 7.15
N PHE A 69 18.41 8.39 7.81
CA PHE A 69 19.46 8.27 8.83
C PHE A 69 20.84 8.59 8.26
N GLN A 70 21.18 8.06 7.08
CA GLN A 70 22.43 8.38 6.39
C GLN A 70 22.56 9.87 6.07
N LEU A 71 21.51 10.48 5.50
CA LEU A 71 21.50 11.91 5.17
C LEU A 71 21.66 12.80 6.40
N SER A 72 21.01 12.45 7.51
CA SER A 72 21.02 13.21 8.76
C SER A 72 22.35 13.10 9.52
N HIS A 73 23.04 11.96 9.44
CA HIS A 73 24.21 11.69 10.30
C HIS A 73 25.53 11.52 9.54
N ALA A 74 25.53 10.85 8.39
CA ALA A 74 26.75 10.55 7.64
C ALA A 74 27.11 11.65 6.64
N ARG A 75 26.14 12.46 6.19
CA ARG A 75 26.30 13.49 5.15
C ARG A 75 27.00 12.94 3.89
N PRO A 76 26.41 11.92 3.25
CA PRO A 76 26.97 11.31 2.05
C PRO A 76 27.11 12.32 0.91
N THR A 77 27.98 11.98 -0.05
CA THR A 77 28.11 12.68 -1.34
C THR A 77 26.87 12.49 -2.21
N ARG A 78 26.76 13.27 -3.30
CA ARG A 78 25.65 13.14 -4.26
C ARG A 78 25.64 11.75 -4.88
N GLU A 79 26.82 11.24 -5.22
CA GLU A 79 27.04 9.94 -5.83
C GLU A 79 26.64 8.80 -4.88
N GLU A 80 27.09 8.83 -3.62
CA GLU A 80 26.69 7.85 -2.60
C GLU A 80 25.18 7.88 -2.35
N THR A 81 24.57 9.07 -2.35
CA THR A 81 23.11 9.19 -2.18
C THR A 81 22.36 8.64 -3.39
N ILE A 82 22.84 8.89 -4.61
CA ILE A 82 22.28 8.31 -5.84
C ILE A 82 22.38 6.79 -5.81
N GLU A 83 23.50 6.24 -5.34
CA GLU A 83 23.70 4.80 -5.18
C GLU A 83 22.72 4.22 -4.15
N SER A 84 22.57 4.83 -2.97
CA SER A 84 21.56 4.41 -1.98
C SER A 84 20.12 4.44 -2.53
N LEU A 85 19.78 5.45 -3.34
CA LEU A 85 18.47 5.51 -4.00
C LEU A 85 18.29 4.40 -5.02
N LYS A 86 19.34 4.10 -5.81
CA LYS A 86 19.36 3.02 -6.78
C LYS A 86 19.18 1.67 -6.09
N ASP A 87 19.93 1.41 -5.02
CA ASP A 87 19.84 0.18 -4.24
C ASP A 87 18.43 0.00 -3.65
N LEU A 88 17.81 1.09 -3.17
CA LEU A 88 16.43 1.05 -2.72
C LEU A 88 15.46 0.70 -3.86
N ALA A 89 15.62 1.28 -5.06
CA ALA A 89 14.77 0.96 -6.21
C ALA A 89 14.94 -0.48 -6.72
N ASP A 90 16.16 -1.02 -6.62
CA ASP A 90 16.48 -2.41 -6.99
C ASP A 90 16.12 -3.42 -5.89
N SER A 91 15.88 -2.96 -4.64
CA SER A 91 15.56 -3.84 -3.51
C SER A 91 14.21 -4.56 -3.62
N ASP A 92 13.26 -3.99 -4.37
CA ASP A 92 11.97 -4.62 -4.67
C ASP A 92 11.62 -4.43 -6.16
N PRO A 93 11.34 -5.50 -6.92
CA PRO A 93 10.98 -5.39 -8.34
C PRO A 93 9.72 -4.53 -8.57
N ASN A 94 8.83 -4.43 -7.58
CA ASN A 94 7.59 -3.65 -7.67
C ASN A 94 7.82 -2.14 -7.51
N TYR A 95 9.00 -1.70 -7.06
CA TYR A 95 9.31 -0.28 -7.02
C TYR A 95 9.64 0.22 -8.42
N PHE A 96 8.85 1.18 -8.92
CA PHE A 96 9.08 1.78 -10.22
C PHE A 96 10.31 2.70 -10.23
N GLY A 97 10.56 3.39 -9.12
CA GLY A 97 11.67 4.29 -8.97
C GLY A 97 11.73 4.94 -7.59
N THR A 98 12.84 5.62 -7.34
CA THR A 98 13.15 6.33 -6.09
C THR A 98 13.66 7.71 -6.43
N TRP A 99 13.36 8.68 -5.57
CA TRP A 99 13.73 10.07 -5.79
C TRP A 99 14.05 10.78 -4.49
N SER A 100 14.75 11.90 -4.60
CA SER A 100 14.90 12.86 -3.52
C SER A 100 14.86 14.27 -4.06
N VAL A 101 14.34 15.21 -3.28
CA VAL A 101 14.23 16.63 -3.65
C VAL A 101 14.72 17.49 -2.50
N PHE A 102 15.92 18.07 -2.64
CA PHE A 102 16.49 18.98 -1.64
C PHE A 102 16.24 20.42 -2.02
N GLU A 103 16.04 21.35 -1.09
CA GLU A 103 15.98 22.80 -1.39
C GLU A 103 17.30 23.32 -2.02
N PRO A 104 17.27 24.46 -2.75
CA PRO A 104 18.46 25.04 -3.36
C PRO A 104 19.61 25.20 -2.36
N GLY A 105 20.78 24.65 -2.70
CA GLY A 105 22.00 24.67 -1.91
C GLY A 105 21.97 23.86 -0.61
N LYS A 106 20.89 23.12 -0.30
CA LYS A 106 20.75 22.44 1.01
C LYS A 106 21.39 21.07 1.09
N PHE A 107 21.75 20.46 -0.04
CA PHE A 107 22.48 19.20 -0.02
C PHE A 107 23.96 19.42 0.31
N ASP A 108 24.69 20.13 -0.56
CA ASP A 108 26.15 20.33 -0.46
C ASP A 108 26.63 21.74 -0.82
N SER A 109 25.70 22.69 -1.02
CA SER A 109 25.98 24.07 -1.50
C SER A 109 26.71 24.18 -2.85
N ASN A 110 26.80 23.11 -3.65
CA ASN A 110 27.56 23.07 -4.90
C ASN A 110 26.69 23.01 -6.16
N ASP A 111 25.40 23.39 -6.09
CA ASP A 111 24.44 23.28 -7.20
C ASP A 111 24.96 23.83 -8.54
N LEU A 112 25.66 24.98 -8.52
CA LEU A 112 26.20 25.62 -9.73
C LEU A 112 27.14 24.71 -10.53
N GLN A 113 27.82 23.77 -9.89
CA GLN A 113 28.73 22.84 -10.58
C GLN A 113 27.98 21.76 -11.35
N TYR A 114 26.67 21.59 -11.14
CA TYR A 114 25.86 20.52 -11.72
C TYR A 114 24.80 21.01 -12.72
N VAL A 115 24.75 22.31 -12.98
CA VAL A 115 23.85 22.91 -13.97
C VAL A 115 23.98 22.20 -15.33
N ASN A 116 22.85 21.71 -15.84
CA ASN A 116 22.73 21.01 -17.13
C ASN A 116 23.64 19.76 -17.28
N LYS A 117 24.13 19.18 -16.18
CA LYS A 117 24.74 17.85 -16.22
C LYS A 117 23.67 16.78 -16.40
N GLN A 118 24.05 15.60 -16.86
CA GLN A 118 23.13 14.45 -16.98
C GLN A 118 22.47 14.15 -15.62
N GLY A 119 21.14 14.07 -15.60
CA GLY A 119 20.35 13.85 -14.37
C GLY A 119 20.08 15.12 -13.55
N TYR A 120 20.49 16.29 -14.04
CA TYR A 120 20.29 17.59 -13.40
C TYR A 120 19.55 18.55 -14.32
N ASP A 121 18.83 19.49 -13.71
CA ASP A 121 18.13 20.55 -14.43
C ASP A 121 19.00 21.81 -14.63
N SER A 122 18.37 22.88 -15.10
CA SER A 122 19.02 24.19 -15.29
C SER A 122 19.49 24.86 -14.00
N THR A 123 19.07 24.37 -12.83
CA THR A 123 19.46 24.92 -11.53
C THR A 123 20.67 24.19 -10.94
N GLY A 124 20.92 22.94 -11.37
CA GLY A 124 21.98 22.09 -10.81
C GLY A 124 21.69 21.60 -9.38
N ARG A 125 20.45 21.84 -8.91
CA ARG A 125 19.93 21.38 -7.62
C ARG A 125 19.96 19.87 -7.55
N PHE A 126 20.20 19.34 -6.35
CA PHE A 126 20.19 17.88 -6.14
C PHE A 126 18.75 17.36 -6.06
N ILE A 127 18.24 16.89 -7.20
CA ILE A 127 16.88 16.37 -7.38
C ILE A 127 16.87 15.04 -8.18
N PRO A 128 17.65 14.01 -7.78
CA PRO A 128 17.77 12.78 -8.55
C PRO A 128 16.46 11.99 -8.56
N TYR A 129 16.16 11.39 -9.71
CA TYR A 129 15.10 10.41 -9.91
C TYR A 129 15.66 9.19 -10.64
N LEU A 130 15.68 8.04 -9.95
CA LEU A 130 16.07 6.75 -10.51
C LEU A 130 14.80 5.99 -10.86
N ASN A 131 14.64 5.58 -12.12
CA ASN A 131 13.40 4.94 -12.55
C ASN A 131 13.58 3.88 -13.64
N LYS A 132 12.57 3.01 -13.76
CA LYS A 132 12.52 1.90 -14.74
C LYS A 132 11.88 2.30 -16.08
N SER A 133 11.89 3.58 -16.47
CA SER A 133 11.26 4.05 -17.73
C SER A 133 11.82 3.38 -18.98
N ALA A 134 13.08 2.95 -18.96
CA ALA A 134 13.70 2.21 -20.05
C ALA A 134 13.20 0.75 -20.18
N GLY A 135 12.45 0.25 -19.19
CA GLY A 135 11.94 -1.12 -19.11
C GLY A 135 12.40 -1.83 -17.83
N VAL A 136 11.60 -2.81 -17.36
CA VAL A 136 11.82 -3.51 -16.08
C VAL A 136 13.12 -4.30 -16.05
N ASP A 137 13.56 -4.84 -17.20
CA ASP A 137 14.80 -5.64 -17.32
C ASP A 137 16.02 -4.80 -17.75
N ARG A 138 15.92 -3.47 -17.70
CA ARG A 138 17.00 -2.55 -18.08
C ARG A 138 17.56 -1.83 -16.85
N PRO A 139 18.81 -1.36 -16.89
CA PRO A 139 19.35 -0.52 -15.83
C PRO A 139 18.47 0.70 -15.57
N LEU A 140 18.38 1.10 -14.31
CA LEU A 140 17.67 2.31 -13.90
C LEU A 140 18.23 3.54 -14.62
N VAL A 141 17.31 4.41 -15.05
CA VAL A 141 17.64 5.68 -15.68
C VAL A 141 17.70 6.76 -14.59
N LEU A 142 18.78 7.53 -14.56
CA LEU A 142 18.90 8.73 -13.73
C LEU A 142 18.40 9.94 -14.50
N GLU A 143 17.35 10.57 -13.99
CA GLU A 143 16.72 11.79 -14.51
C GLU A 143 16.54 12.80 -13.37
N GLN A 144 16.21 14.04 -13.70
CA GLN A 144 15.75 15.00 -12.69
C GLN A 144 14.29 14.74 -12.30
N VAL A 145 13.95 14.99 -11.04
CA VAL A 145 12.54 15.08 -10.64
C VAL A 145 11.88 16.27 -11.35
N VAL A 146 10.69 16.07 -11.91
CA VAL A 146 9.90 17.12 -12.58
C VAL A 146 8.66 17.48 -11.77
N TYR A 147 8.04 18.63 -12.09
CA TYR A 147 6.78 19.12 -11.50
C TYR A 147 6.80 19.44 -9.99
N TYR A 148 7.92 19.25 -9.28
CA TYR A 148 8.01 19.49 -7.84
C TYR A 148 7.70 20.95 -7.44
N GLU A 149 7.96 21.94 -8.31
CA GLU A 149 7.60 23.35 -8.06
C GLU A 149 6.13 23.69 -8.40
N ASN A 150 5.38 22.77 -9.02
CA ASN A 150 4.00 23.04 -9.44
C ASN A 150 3.06 23.16 -8.23
N GLN A 151 2.22 24.19 -8.23
CA GLN A 151 1.24 24.43 -7.16
C GLN A 151 -0.06 23.60 -7.32
N ASP A 152 -0.17 22.82 -8.39
CA ASP A 152 -1.29 21.93 -8.65
C ASP A 152 -1.01 20.49 -8.15
N MET A 153 -1.93 19.56 -8.46
CA MET A 153 -1.83 18.16 -8.05
C MET A 153 -0.52 17.48 -8.48
N SER A 154 0.12 17.92 -9.57
CA SER A 154 1.36 17.34 -10.05
C SER A 154 2.55 17.59 -9.12
N GLY A 155 2.53 18.66 -8.31
CA GLY A 155 3.58 18.96 -7.32
C GLY A 155 3.24 18.57 -5.88
N TYR A 156 2.05 18.02 -5.62
CA TYR A 156 1.58 17.71 -4.26
C TYR A 156 2.46 16.69 -3.53
N PHE A 157 3.11 15.78 -4.26
CA PHE A 157 4.04 14.80 -3.68
C PHE A 157 5.23 15.44 -2.96
N TYR A 158 5.59 16.68 -3.30
CA TYR A 158 6.67 17.44 -2.66
C TYR A 158 6.14 18.62 -1.83
N ASN A 159 5.18 19.38 -2.38
CA ASN A 159 4.70 20.62 -1.75
C ASN A 159 3.82 20.40 -0.52
N ILE A 160 3.19 19.23 -0.37
CA ILE A 160 2.45 18.87 0.86
C ILE A 160 3.43 18.46 1.96
N PRO A 161 4.34 17.48 1.78
CA PRO A 161 5.26 17.07 2.84
C PRO A 161 6.26 18.15 3.25
N LYS A 162 6.64 19.06 2.34
CA LYS A 162 7.50 20.21 2.61
C LYS A 162 6.94 21.16 3.68
N LYS A 163 5.61 21.22 3.84
CA LYS A 163 4.99 22.11 4.83
C LYS A 163 5.06 21.47 6.22
N PRO A 164 5.65 22.14 7.23
CA PRO A 164 5.95 21.55 8.54
C PRO A 164 4.71 21.17 9.39
N GLU A 165 3.48 21.44 8.95
CA GLU A 165 2.27 21.29 9.79
C GLU A 165 1.49 19.98 9.65
N LYS A 166 1.93 18.97 8.87
CA LYS A 166 1.05 17.79 8.66
C LYS A 166 1.71 16.48 8.28
N ILE A 167 2.90 16.20 8.80
CA ILE A 167 3.72 15.11 8.25
C ILE A 167 3.23 13.67 8.56
N ILE A 168 2.25 13.39 9.42
CA ILE A 168 1.97 11.97 9.77
C ILE A 168 0.53 11.47 9.53
N SER A 169 -0.51 12.30 9.40
CA SER A 169 -1.88 11.76 9.32
C SER A 169 -2.45 11.52 7.91
N GLN A 170 -1.81 12.01 6.84
CA GLN A 170 -2.46 12.08 5.51
C GLN A 170 -1.80 11.25 4.40
N ILE A 171 -0.60 10.71 4.60
CA ILE A 171 0.12 9.96 3.54
C ILE A 171 -0.50 8.55 3.33
N HIS A 172 -1.24 8.06 4.33
CA HIS A 172 -1.93 6.76 4.33
C HIS A 172 -3.31 6.81 3.66
N LEU A 173 -3.82 8.00 3.34
CA LEU A 173 -5.14 8.12 2.75
C LEU A 173 -5.01 7.84 1.25
N PRO A 174 -5.71 6.83 0.70
CA PRO A 174 -5.72 6.60 -0.73
C PRO A 174 -6.17 7.89 -1.41
N ILE A 175 -5.35 8.40 -2.34
CA ILE A 175 -5.75 9.48 -3.23
C ILE A 175 -6.97 8.96 -3.98
N ARG A 176 -8.17 9.46 -3.65
CA ARG A 176 -9.38 9.13 -4.39
C ARG A 176 -9.23 9.72 -5.78
N TYR A 177 -9.04 8.87 -6.78
CA TYR A 177 -9.25 9.28 -8.16
C TYR A 177 -10.73 9.67 -8.31
N PRO A 178 -11.05 10.80 -8.95
CA PRO A 178 -12.43 11.14 -9.24
C PRO A 178 -13.03 10.03 -10.10
N GLU A 179 -14.11 9.42 -9.61
CA GLU A 179 -14.88 8.45 -10.37
C GLU A 179 -15.30 9.10 -11.68
N LYS A 180 -14.84 8.54 -12.81
CA LYS A 180 -15.43 8.87 -14.10
C LYS A 180 -16.84 8.30 -14.07
N THR A 181 -17.83 9.17 -13.91
CA THR A 181 -19.21 8.87 -14.29
C THR A 181 -19.21 8.51 -15.76
N PHE A 182 -19.53 7.25 -16.05
CA PHE A 182 -19.83 6.77 -17.40
C PHE A 182 -21.17 7.34 -17.87
#